data_AF-A0A1Y4UCN4-F1
#
_entry.id   AF-A0A1Y4UCN4-F1
#
_cell.length_a   1.000
_cell.length_b   1.000
_cell.length_c   1.000
_cell.angle_alpha   90.00
_cell.angle_beta   90.00
_cell.angle_gamma   90.00
#
_symmetry.space_group_name_H-M   'P 1'
#
loop_
_entity.id
_entity.type
_entity.pdbx_description
1 polymer ?
#
loop_
_entity_poly.entity_id
_entity_poly.type
_entity_poly.pdbx_seq_one_letter_code
_entity_poly.pdbx_strand_id
1 'polypeptide(L)' 'MVGDLTSFQDADDISDWSKNAISWAVGSGLLSGKGNSILDPKGTATRAEVAQILMNYCIKAI' A
#
# COMPACT_ATOMS: atom_id res chain seq x y z
N MET A 1 -10.13 2.24 8.29
CA MET A 1 -9.16 3.22 8.81
C MET A 1 -8.44 3.83 7.62
N VAL A 2 -8.19 5.15 7.64
CA VAL A 2 -7.52 5.89 6.55
C VAL A 2 -6.04 5.98 6.90
N GLY A 3 -5.17 5.52 6.01
CA GLY A 3 -3.72 5.54 6.21
C GLY A 3 -3.12 6.86 5.76
N ASP A 4 -2.18 7.39 6.55
CA ASP A 4 -1.45 8.60 6.21
C ASP A 4 -0.37 8.32 5.16
N LEU A 5 -0.60 8.83 3.95
CA LEU A 5 0.31 8.67 2.82
C LEU A 5 1.48 9.67 2.84
N THR A 6 1.40 10.74 3.63
CA THR A 6 2.45 11.79 3.67
C THR A 6 3.75 11.32 4.28
N SER A 7 3.71 10.19 5.00
CA SER A 7 4.89 9.53 5.55
C SER A 7 5.77 8.86 4.49
N PHE A 8 5.25 8.65 3.26
CA PHE A 8 6.00 8.05 2.16
C PHE A 8 6.67 9.11 1.29
N GLN A 9 7.93 8.85 0.90
CA GLN A 9 8.75 9.78 0.14
C GLN A 9 8.25 9.98 -1.30
N ASP A 10 7.55 8.99 -1.82
CA ASP A 10 7.01 8.93 -3.18
C ASP A 10 5.48 9.08 -3.21
N ALA A 11 4.91 9.69 -2.17
CA ALA A 11 3.47 9.96 -2.10
C ALA A 11 2.95 10.79 -3.29
N ASP A 12 3.78 11.68 -3.82
CA ASP A 12 3.45 12.51 -4.99
C ASP A 12 3.39 11.71 -6.31
N ASP A 13 3.98 10.51 -6.36
CA ASP A 13 3.88 9.63 -7.52
C ASP A 13 2.57 8.84 -7.55
N ILE A 14 1.76 8.92 -6.50
CA ILE A 14 0.46 8.25 -6.43
C ILE A 14 -0.53 8.96 -7.36
N SER A 15 -1.07 8.22 -8.32
CA SER A 15 -2.12 8.72 -9.22
C SER A 15 -3.39 9.08 -8.45
N ASP A 16 -4.07 10.16 -8.82
CA ASP A 16 -5.25 10.65 -8.09
C ASP A 16 -6.35 9.59 -7.90
N TRP A 17 -6.58 8.77 -8.92
CA TRP A 17 -7.58 7.71 -8.88
C TRP A 17 -7.25 6.60 -7.87
N SER A 18 -5.97 6.37 -7.55
CA SER A 18 -5.53 5.30 -6.65
C SER A 18 -5.29 5.78 -5.21
N LYS A 19 -5.21 7.10 -4.96
CA LYS A 19 -4.98 7.69 -3.62
C LYS A 19 -5.87 7.10 -2.54
N ASN A 20 -7.18 7.03 -2.79
CA ASN A 20 -8.13 6.50 -1.81
C ASN A 20 -7.91 5.00 -1.53
N ALA A 21 -7.62 4.22 -2.58
CA ALA A 21 -7.39 2.79 -2.44
C ALA A 21 -6.08 2.49 -1.68
N ILE A 22 -5.00 3.21 -2.01
CA ILE A 22 -3.71 3.07 -1.34
C ILE A 22 -3.80 3.55 0.11
N SER A 23 -4.45 4.68 0.38
CA SER A 23 -4.67 5.16 1.75
C SER A 23 -5.44 4.15 2.59
N TRP A 24 -6.50 3.54 2.04
CA TRP A 24 -7.22 2.48 2.73
C TRP A 24 -6.36 1.23 2.95
N ALA A 25 -5.59 0.80 1.95
CA ALA A 25 -4.70 -0.36 2.06
C ALA A 25 -3.60 -0.15 3.12
N VAL A 26 -3.03 1.05 3.20
CA VAL A 26 -2.06 1.42 4.24
C VAL A 26 -2.73 1.50 5.62
N GLY A 27 -3.88 2.16 5.72
CA GLY A 27 -4.59 2.33 6.99
C GLY A 27 -5.16 1.04 7.57
N SER A 28 -5.48 0.07 6.70
CA SER A 28 -5.82 -1.30 7.10
C SER A 28 -4.59 -2.17 7.37
N GLY A 29 -3.38 -1.67 7.08
CA GLY A 29 -2.11 -2.39 7.12
C GLY A 29 -2.08 -3.59 6.16
N LEU A 30 -2.87 -3.53 5.08
CA LEU A 30 -2.79 -4.45 3.97
C LEU A 30 -1.47 -4.25 3.20
N LEU A 31 -1.07 -2.99 3.07
CA LEU A 31 0.13 -2.52 2.39
C LEU A 31 0.99 -1.71 3.36
N SER A 32 2.30 -1.94 3.36
CA SER A 32 3.26 -1.26 4.24
C SER A 32 4.44 -0.61 3.51
N GLY A 33 4.47 -0.70 2.18
CA GLY A 33 5.58 -0.23 1.36
C GLY A 33 6.77 -1.20 1.31
N LYS A 34 7.80 -0.81 0.56
CA LYS A 34 9.01 -1.61 0.28
C LYS A 34 10.18 -1.31 1.24
N GLY A 35 9.92 -0.56 2.32
CA GLY A 35 10.95 -0.06 3.24
C GLY A 35 11.40 1.37 2.90
N ASN A 36 12.19 1.98 3.78
CA ASN A 36 12.66 3.38 3.67
C ASN A 36 11.54 4.40 3.39
N SER A 37 10.32 4.12 3.84
CA SER A 37 9.13 4.91 3.53
C SER A 37 8.88 5.09 2.02
N ILE A 38 9.04 4.03 1.22
CA ILE A 38 8.73 4.01 -0.22
C ILE A 38 7.57 3.06 -0.49
N LEU A 39 6.58 3.49 -1.29
CA LEU A 39 5.47 2.64 -1.77
C LEU A 39 5.73 2.02 -3.14
N ASP A 40 6.47 2.73 -3.98
CA ASP A 40 6.69 2.47 -5.41
C ASP A 40 5.37 2.31 -6.19
N PRO A 41 4.49 3.32 -6.21
CA PRO A 41 3.12 3.21 -6.74
C PRO A 41 3.05 3.02 -8.26
N LYS A 42 4.12 3.39 -8.99
CA LYS A 42 4.25 3.22 -10.44
C LYS A 42 5.07 1.97 -10.81
N GLY A 43 5.72 1.33 -9.84
CA GLY A 43 6.52 0.14 -10.06
C GLY A 43 5.67 -1.12 -10.23
N THR A 44 6.34 -2.18 -10.67
CA THR A 44 5.70 -3.49 -10.82
C THR A 44 5.70 -4.23 -9.50
N ALA A 45 4.55 -4.78 -9.11
CA ALA A 45 4.46 -5.68 -7.98
C ALA A 45 4.98 -7.08 -8.37
N THR A 46 5.86 -7.64 -7.54
CA THR A 46 6.31 -9.02 -7.65
C THR A 46 5.21 -9.98 -7.17
N ARG A 47 5.28 -11.23 -7.61
CA ARG A 47 4.34 -12.29 -7.17
C ARG A 47 4.34 -12.47 -5.66
N ALA A 48 5.51 -12.31 -5.01
CA ALA A 48 5.65 -12.43 -3.57
C ALA A 48 4.95 -11.28 -2.83
N GLU A 49 5.10 -10.04 -3.31
CA GLU A 49 4.42 -8.87 -2.73
C GLU A 49 2.90 -9.00 -2.86
N VAL A 50 2.40 -9.42 -4.02
CA VAL A 50 0.97 -9.65 -4.23
C VAL A 50 0.45 -10.76 -3.31
N ALA A 51 1.19 -11.87 -3.16
CA ALA A 51 0.80 -12.95 -2.25
C ALA A 51 0.76 -12.48 -0.79
N GLN A 52 1.70 -11.64 -0.36
CA GLN A 52 1.71 -11.06 0.98
C GLN A 52 0.50 -10.15 1.22
N ILE A 53 0.16 -9.29 0.25
CA ILE A 53 -1.04 -8.42 0.32
C ILE A 53 -2.30 -9.28 0.46
N LEU A 54 -2.42 -10.35 -0.34
CA LEU A 54 -3.55 -11.28 -0.25
C LEU A 54 -3.61 -12.01 1.10
N MET A 55 -2.46 -12.45 1.62
CA MET A 55 -2.39 -13.07 2.95
C MET A 55 -2.86 -12.10 4.04
N ASN A 56 -2.38 -10.86 4.00
CA ASN A 56 -2.81 -9.81 4.92
C ASN A 56 -4.32 -9.55 4.82
N TYR A 57 -4.88 -9.58 3.61
CA TYR A 57 -6.32 -9.42 3.38
C TYR A 57 -7.11 -10.52 4.09
N CYS A 58 -6.73 -11.78 3.86
CA CYS A 58 -7.43 -12.93 4.42
C CYS A 58 -7.38 -12.97 5.96
N ILE A 59 -6.25 -12.58 6.55
CA ILE A 59 -6.10 -12.57 8.02
C ILE A 59 -6.91 -11.43 8.66
N LYS A 60 -6.96 -10.25 8.03
CA LYS A 60 -7.60 -9.05 8.59
C LYS A 60 -9.10 -8.93 8.27
N ALA A 61 -9.61 -9.76 7.38
CA ALA A 61 -11.03 -9.84 7.05
C ALA A 61 -11.84 -10.73 8.02
N ILE A 62 -11.19 -11.30 9.03
CA ILE A 62 -11.77 -12.09 10.13
C ILE A 62 -11.77 -11.22 11.39
#